data_AF-A0AAV4TIQ5-F1
#
_entry.id   AF-A0AAV4TIQ5-F1
#
_cell.length_a   1.000
_cell.length_b   1.000
_cell.length_c   1.000
_cell.angle_alpha   90.00
_cell.angle_beta   90.00
_cell.angle_gamma   90.00
#
_symmetry.space_group_name_H-M   'P 1'
#
loop_
_entity.id
_entity.type
_entity.pdbx_description
1 polymer ?
#
loop_
_entity_poly.entity_id
_entity_poly.type
_entity_poly.pdbx_seq_one_letter_code
_entity_poly.pdbx_strand_id
1 'polypeptide(L)'
;MPARNYTGNRTKIVDFLSGFVSHDSIGKKYLKYGLQLTKLAHRGQVMLTIDLDDIAEMFEELLSIMLVDIQHCLQKLFKKC
;
A
#
# COMPACT_ATOMS: atom_id res chain seq x y z
N MET A 1 4.12 -20.72 -13.81
CA MET A 1 3.90 -19.31 -13.43
C MET A 1 5.25 -18.75 -12.99
N PRO A 2 5.77 -17.69 -13.63
CA PRO A 2 7.12 -17.20 -13.32
C PRO A 2 7.17 -16.82 -11.85
N ALA A 3 8.26 -17.19 -11.18
CA ALA A 3 8.47 -16.94 -9.76
C ALA A 3 8.27 -15.43 -9.48
N ARG A 4 7.10 -15.09 -8.95
CA ARG A 4 6.75 -13.71 -8.59
C ARG A 4 7.84 -13.23 -7.63
N ASN A 5 8.59 -12.22 -8.04
CA ASN A 5 9.72 -11.72 -7.27
C ASN A 5 9.18 -10.86 -6.11
N TYR A 6 8.66 -11.51 -5.07
CA TYR A 6 8.00 -10.89 -3.92
C TYR A 6 8.87 -9.84 -3.24
N THR A 7 10.18 -10.01 -3.29
CA THR A 7 11.16 -9.10 -2.69
C THR A 7 11.16 -7.74 -3.40
N GLY A 8 11.17 -7.73 -4.74
CA GLY A 8 11.11 -6.48 -5.51
C GLY A 8 9.76 -5.78 -5.39
N ASN A 9 8.67 -6.56 -5.36
CA ASN A 9 7.32 -6.03 -5.16
C ASN A 9 7.14 -5.43 -3.76
N ARG A 10 7.77 -6.03 -2.74
CA ARG A 10 7.73 -5.51 -1.38
C ARG A 10 8.38 -4.12 -1.28
N THR A 11 9.52 -3.91 -1.92
CA THR A 11 10.17 -2.58 -1.94
C THR A 11 9.27 -1.55 -2.63
N LYS A 12 8.71 -1.88 -3.81
CA LYS A 12 7.75 -1.01 -4.51
C LYS A 12 6.54 -0.64 -3.65
N ILE A 13 5.99 -1.59 -2.88
CA ILE A 13 4.87 -1.34 -1.96
C ILE A 13 5.29 -0.42 -0.80
N VAL A 14 6.48 -0.60 -0.24
CA VAL A 14 6.99 0.26 0.84
C VAL A 14 7.22 1.68 0.33
N ASP A 15 7.79 1.82 -0.86
CA ASP A 15 7.99 3.11 -1.53
C ASP A 15 6.63 3.79 -1.82
N PHE A 16 5.63 3.04 -2.28
CA PHE A 16 4.27 3.54 -2.47
C PHE A 16 3.65 4.04 -1.16
N LEU A 17 3.68 3.23 -0.09
CA LEU A 17 3.05 3.56 1.19
C LEU A 17 3.69 4.79 1.86
N SER A 18 4.99 5.00 1.64
CA SER A 18 5.75 6.12 2.22
C SER A 18 5.73 7.39 1.36
N GLY A 19 5.63 7.24 0.03
CA GLY A 19 5.75 8.34 -0.93
C GLY A 19 4.43 8.87 -1.50
N PHE A 20 3.32 8.16 -1.34
CA PHE A 20 2.05 8.57 -1.95
C PHE A 20 1.46 9.81 -1.27
N VAL A 21 1.45 10.91 -2.03
CA VAL A 21 0.89 12.20 -1.64
C VAL A 21 -0.44 12.41 -2.34
N SER A 22 -1.51 12.55 -1.57
CA SER A 22 -2.83 12.93 -2.06
C SER A 22 -3.12 14.39 -1.72
N HIS A 23 -4.13 14.97 -2.37
CA HIS A 23 -4.54 16.35 -2.16
C HIS A 23 -5.90 16.37 -1.46
N ASP A 24 -6.03 17.21 -0.44
CA ASP A 24 -7.32 17.39 0.23
C ASP A 24 -8.21 18.29 -0.62
N SER A 25 -9.50 18.36 -0.27
CA SER A 25 -10.50 19.30 -0.78
C SER A 25 -10.03 20.77 -0.75
N ILE A 26 -9.07 21.10 0.13
CA ILE A 26 -8.48 22.44 0.31
C ILE A 26 -7.17 22.59 -0.50
N GLY A 27 -6.78 21.59 -1.29
CA GLY A 27 -5.55 21.59 -2.09
C GLY A 27 -4.26 21.32 -1.31
N LYS A 28 -4.37 21.01 -0.01
CA LYS A 28 -3.22 20.69 0.83
C LYS A 28 -2.72 19.27 0.52
N LYS A 29 -1.42 19.15 0.27
CA LYS A 29 -0.73 17.86 0.11
C LYS A 29 -0.65 17.13 1.45
N TYR A 30 -1.06 15.87 1.49
CA TYR A 30 -0.92 15.01 2.64
C TYR A 30 -0.58 13.57 2.24
N LEU A 31 0.12 12.85 3.13
CA LEU A 31 0.47 11.45 2.94
C LEU A 31 -0.73 10.57 3.35
N LYS A 32 -1.58 10.22 2.39
CA LYS A 32 -2.85 9.49 2.64
C LYS A 32 -2.60 8.19 3.39
N TYR A 33 -1.69 7.35 2.87
CA TYR A 33 -1.36 6.06 3.47
C TYR A 33 -0.41 6.17 4.66
N GLY A 34 0.51 7.15 4.64
CA GLY A 34 1.37 7.46 5.78
C GLY A 34 0.56 7.80 7.05
N LEU A 35 -0.51 8.58 6.92
CA LEU A 35 -1.41 8.90 8.04
C LEU A 35 -2.16 7.67 8.57
N GLN A 36 -2.60 6.77 7.70
CA GLN A 36 -3.22 5.52 8.14
C GLN A 36 -2.21 4.63 8.88
N LEU A 37 -0.95 4.58 8.43
CA LEU A 37 0.13 3.86 9.12
C LEU A 37 0.40 4.44 10.51
N THR A 38 0.41 5.77 10.66
CA THR A 38 0.53 6.41 11.98
C THR A 38 -0.64 6.04 12.89
N LYS A 39 -1.88 6.04 12.37
CA LYS A 39 -3.07 5.63 13.14
C LYS A 39 -3.02 4.15 13.54
N LEU A 40 -2.51 3.28 12.67
CA LEU A 40 -2.25 1.87 12.97
C LEU A 40 -1.20 1.72 14.08
N ALA A 41 -0.09 2.46 14.00
CA ALA A 41 0.97 2.43 15.01
C ALA A 41 0.47 2.89 16.39
N HIS A 42 -0.42 3.88 16.43
CA HIS A 42 -1.04 4.37 17.66
C HIS A 42 -2.22 3.50 18.13
N ARG A 43 -2.50 2.37 17.47
CA ARG A 43 -3.68 1.51 17.71
C ARG A 43 -5.03 2.24 17.61
N GLY A 44 -5.07 3.40 16.94
CA GLY A 44 -6.30 4.13 16.65
C GLY A 44 -7.05 3.58 15.42
N GLN A 45 -6.37 2.77 14.61
CA GLN A 45 -6.93 2.10 13.45
C GLN A 45 -6.44 0.64 13.43
N VAL A 46 -7.30 -0.29 13.04
CA VAL A 46 -7.02 -1.75 13.03
C VAL A 46 -6.90 -2.33 11.63
N MET A 47 -7.23 -1.57 10.60
CA MET A 47 -7.23 -2.01 9.21
C MET A 47 -6.68 -0.93 8.30
N LEU A 48 -5.80 -1.30 7.36
CA LEU A 48 -5.32 -0.41 6.29
C LEU A 48 -6.22 -0.58 5.07
N THR A 49 -6.74 0.52 4.52
CA THR A 49 -7.56 0.49 3.30
C THR A 49 -6.81 1.22 2.19
N ILE A 50 -6.48 0.51 1.12
CA ILE A 50 -5.75 1.03 -0.04
C ILE A 50 -6.66 1.01 -1.25
N ASP A 51 -6.79 2.16 -1.91
CA ASP A 51 -7.54 2.27 -3.15
C ASP A 51 -6.70 1.75 -4.32
N LEU A 52 -7.33 0.94 -5.17
CA LEU A 52 -6.64 0.33 -6.32
C LEU A 52 -6.30 1.37 -7.39
N ASP A 53 -7.11 2.42 -7.52
CA ASP A 53 -6.86 3.52 -8.46
C ASP A 53 -5.57 4.29 -8.12
N ASP A 54 -5.31 4.51 -6.82
CA ASP A 54 -4.08 5.15 -6.34
C ASP A 54 -2.83 4.31 -6.67
N ILE A 55 -2.97 2.97 -6.60
CA ILE A 55 -1.90 2.04 -7.01
C ILE A 55 -1.74 2.06 -8.54
N ALA A 56 -2.84 2.13 -9.28
CA ALA A 56 -2.83 2.20 -10.75
C ALA A 56 -2.02 3.41 -11.23
N GLU A 57 -2.21 4.55 -10.57
CA GLU A 57 -1.57 5.82 -10.90
C GLU A 57 -0.04 5.76 -10.74
N MET A 58 0.46 5.05 -9.73
CA MET A 58 1.89 4.93 -9.47
C MET A 58 2.55 3.70 -10.11
N PHE A 59 1.87 2.56 -10.14
CA PHE A 59 2.40 1.28 -10.56
C PHE A 59 1.31 0.36 -11.16
N GLU A 60 0.96 0.59 -12.42
CA GLU A 60 0.00 -0.22 -13.18
C GLU A 60 0.33 -1.73 -13.18
N GLU A 61 1.63 -2.07 -13.25
CA GLU A 61 2.11 -3.45 -13.18
C GLU A 61 1.79 -4.12 -11.83
N LEU A 62 1.80 -3.35 -10.74
CA LEU A 62 1.54 -3.85 -9.39
C LEU A 62 0.06 -4.21 -9.20
N LEU A 63 -0.83 -3.55 -9.93
CA LEU A 63 -2.28 -3.75 -9.87
C LEU A 63 -2.66 -5.16 -10.33
N SER A 64 -2.04 -5.63 -11.42
CA SER A 64 -2.19 -7.00 -11.93
C SER A 64 -1.70 -8.08 -10.95
N ILE A 65 -0.73 -7.73 -10.10
CA ILE A 65 -0.17 -8.62 -9.08
C ILE A 65 -1.06 -8.64 -7.84
N MET A 66 -1.55 -7.47 -7.42
CA MET A 66 -2.45 -7.30 -6.29
C MET A 66 -3.80 -7.99 -6.53
N LEU A 67 -4.45 -7.79 -7.69
CA LEU A 67 -5.74 -8.41 -8.01
C LEU A 67 -5.77 -9.94 -7.87
N VAL A 68 -4.62 -10.61 -8.04
CA VAL A 68 -4.50 -12.07 -7.91
C VAL A 68 -4.14 -12.52 -6.49
N ASP A 69 -3.48 -11.69 -5.68
CA ASP A 69 -2.82 -12.10 -4.42
C ASP A 69 -3.16 -11.25 -3.16
N ILE A 70 -4.08 -10.26 -3.22
CA ILE A 70 -4.39 -9.31 -2.12
C ILE A 70 -4.60 -10.00 -0.76
N GLN A 71 -5.27 -11.15 -0.74
CA GLN A 71 -5.61 -11.82 0.53
C GLN A 71 -4.39 -12.52 1.17
N HIS A 72 -3.45 -13.02 0.37
CA HIS A 72 -2.34 -13.85 0.85
C HIS A 72 -1.07 -13.04 1.16
N CYS A 73 -0.85 -11.93 0.44
CA CYS A 73 0.35 -11.11 0.59
C CYS A 73 0.29 -10.20 1.83
N LEU A 74 -0.87 -9.57 2.10
CA LEU A 74 -1.05 -8.69 3.26
C LEU A 74 -0.96 -9.46 4.59
N GLN A 75 -1.55 -10.67 4.66
CA GLN A 75 -1.44 -11.50 5.86
C GLN A 75 0.00 -11.95 6.16
N LYS A 76 0.80 -12.26 5.13
CA LYS A 76 2.19 -12.68 5.31
C LYS A 76 3.13 -11.51 5.65
N LEU A 77 2.86 -10.31 5.16
CA LEU A 77 3.70 -9.14 5.43
C LEU A 77 3.50 -8.62 6.87
N PHE A 78 2.25 -8.61 7.36
CA PHE A 78 1.93 -8.12 8.71
C PHE A 78 2.14 -9.15 9.82
N LYS A 79 2.15 -10.46 9.54
CA LYS A 79 2.47 -11.51 10.54
C LYS A 79 3.95 -11.62 10.90
N LYS A 80 4.84 -10.89 10.22
CA LYS A 80 6.30 -10.94 10.45
C LYS A 80 6.84 -9.81 11.33
N CYS A 81 5.95 -9.01 11.93
CA CYS A 81 6.26 -8.12 13.04
C CYS A 81 5.93 -8.80 14.37
#